data_AF-A0A345V649-F1
#
_entry.id   AF-A0A345V649-F1
#
_cell.length_a   1.000
_cell.length_b   1.000
_cell.length_c   1.000
_cell.angle_alpha   90.00
_cell.angle_beta   90.00
_cell.angle_gamma   90.00
#
_symmetry.space_group_name_H-M   'P 1'
#
loop_
_entity.id
_entity.type
_entity.pdbx_description
1 polymer ?
#
loop_
_entity_poly.entity_id
_entity_poly.type
_entity_poly.pdbx_seq_one_letter_code
_entity_poly.pdbx_strand_id
1 'polypeptide(L)'
;MKNTSSTTLALLTLVLAAGCSAAPDAGTPAGNPSGGPAVTLPSPNAAQQEALLASLAGIDPRLADGQAVDRARSLCGSILGMATGDQLIAAAKARFTAVGGSQLTDGDAQRILTAISANGFCR
;
A
#
# COMPACT_ATOMS: atom_id res chain seq x y z
N MET A 1 -44.51 10.37 -6.36
CA MET A 1 -44.85 10.15 -4.94
C MET A 1 -45.96 9.11 -4.84
N LYS A 2 -45.65 7.86 -4.46
CA LYS A 2 -46.36 6.96 -3.53
C LYS A 2 -46.01 5.52 -3.89
N ASN A 3 -45.15 4.92 -3.07
CA ASN A 3 -44.77 3.53 -3.15
C ASN A 3 -45.56 2.82 -2.05
N THR A 4 -46.50 1.98 -2.44
CA THR A 4 -47.38 1.24 -1.53
C THR A 4 -46.71 -0.06 -1.11
N SER A 5 -46.56 -0.22 0.20
CA SER A 5 -46.02 -1.38 0.90
C SER A 5 -46.86 -2.64 0.66
N SER A 6 -46.20 -3.79 0.56
CA SER A 6 -46.80 -5.09 0.91
C SER A 6 -45.76 -5.93 1.63
N THR A 7 -46.04 -6.09 2.92
CA THR A 7 -45.30 -6.84 3.92
C THR A 7 -45.62 -8.32 3.72
N THR A 8 -44.61 -9.19 3.65
CA THR A 8 -44.81 -10.63 3.83
C THR A 8 -43.78 -11.14 4.82
N LEU A 9 -44.27 -11.51 5.99
CA LEU A 9 -43.56 -12.23 7.04
C LEU A 9 -43.17 -13.62 6.52
N ALA A 10 -41.91 -14.01 6.67
CA ALA A 10 -41.53 -15.40 6.81
C ALA A 10 -40.54 -15.51 7.98
N LEU A 11 -41.05 -16.05 9.09
CA LEU A 11 -40.28 -16.47 10.25
C LEU A 11 -39.41 -17.67 9.84
N LEU A 12 -38.10 -17.59 10.04
CA LEU A 12 -37.24 -18.76 10.18
C LEU A 12 -36.41 -18.62 11.46
N THR A 13 -36.81 -19.38 12.45
CA THR A 13 -36.13 -19.60 13.71
C THR A 13 -35.17 -20.79 13.62
N LEU A 14 -34.09 -20.67 14.40
CA LEU A 14 -33.24 -21.72 14.98
C LEU A 14 -32.15 -22.35 14.10
N VAL A 15 -30.87 -22.13 14.47
CA VAL A 15 -30.17 -23.09 15.34
C VAL A 15 -28.93 -22.46 15.99
N LEU A 16 -28.69 -22.84 17.25
CA LEU A 16 -27.57 -22.45 18.10
C LEU A 16 -26.23 -22.94 17.53
N ALA A 17 -25.26 -22.03 17.43
CA ALA A 17 -23.84 -22.38 17.52
C ALA A 17 -23.27 -21.71 18.78
N ALA A 18 -22.87 -22.54 19.72
CA ALA A 18 -22.16 -22.18 20.93
C ALA A 18 -20.80 -21.54 20.62
N GLY A 19 -20.35 -20.61 21.47
CA GLY A 19 -18.94 -20.25 21.52
C GLY A 19 -18.66 -18.83 22.02
N CYS A 20 -18.45 -18.71 23.33
CA CYS A 20 -17.57 -17.76 24.03
C CYS A 20 -17.33 -16.33 23.49
N SER A 21 -17.87 -15.38 24.24
CA SER A 21 -17.16 -14.28 24.92
C SER A 21 -15.97 -13.60 24.21
N ALA A 22 -16.22 -12.37 23.71
CA ALA A 22 -15.48 -11.17 24.10
C ALA A 22 -16.24 -9.92 23.60
N ALA A 23 -16.59 -9.03 24.53
CA ALA A 23 -17.17 -7.72 24.26
C ALA A 23 -16.03 -6.67 24.05
N PRO A 24 -16.38 -5.41 23.73
CA PRO A 24 -16.08 -4.72 22.49
C PRO A 24 -14.76 -3.92 22.53
N ASP A 25 -14.18 -3.62 21.36
CA ASP A 25 -13.34 -2.43 21.23
C ASP A 25 -13.56 -1.75 19.88
N ALA A 26 -13.79 -0.45 19.95
CA ALA A 26 -14.06 0.43 18.83
C ALA A 26 -12.73 0.78 18.14
N GLY A 27 -12.65 0.58 16.83
CA GLY A 27 -11.49 1.07 16.09
C GLY A 27 -11.48 0.63 14.65
N THR A 28 -12.12 1.41 13.79
CA THR A 28 -11.85 1.40 12.34
C THR A 28 -10.38 1.76 12.09
N PRO A 29 -9.68 1.01 11.23
CA PRO A 29 -9.02 1.65 10.08
C PRO A 29 -9.55 0.96 8.82
N ALA A 30 -10.41 1.60 8.04
CA ALA A 30 -10.01 2.53 6.99
C ALA A 30 -8.87 1.94 6.13
N GLY A 31 -9.25 1.22 5.08
CA GLY A 31 -8.54 1.18 3.80
C GLY A 31 -7.34 0.24 3.73
N ASN A 32 -7.55 -0.93 3.13
CA ASN A 32 -6.46 -1.63 2.46
C ASN A 32 -6.88 -2.13 1.07
N PRO A 33 -7.05 -1.27 0.05
CA PRO A 33 -7.15 -1.75 -1.31
C PRO A 33 -5.75 -2.09 -1.83
N SER A 34 -5.30 -3.32 -1.58
CA SER A 34 -4.21 -3.92 -2.36
C SER A 34 -4.33 -5.43 -2.34
N GLY A 35 -5.49 -5.91 -2.80
CA GLY A 35 -5.64 -7.26 -3.37
C GLY A 35 -5.39 -7.20 -4.88
N GLY A 36 -4.23 -6.69 -5.30
CA GLY A 36 -3.73 -6.97 -6.64
C GLY A 36 -3.05 -8.34 -6.63
N PRO A 37 -3.06 -9.11 -7.73
CA PRO A 37 -2.28 -10.34 -7.80
C PRO A 37 -0.84 -10.03 -7.37
N ALA A 38 -0.30 -10.83 -6.45
CA ALA A 38 1.08 -10.70 -6.03
C ALA A 38 1.97 -10.98 -7.24
N VAL A 39 2.27 -9.93 -8.01
CA VAL A 39 3.33 -9.95 -9.00
C VAL A 39 4.56 -10.39 -8.22
N THR A 40 5.10 -11.56 -8.56
CA THR A 40 6.31 -12.09 -7.94
C THR A 40 7.48 -11.21 -8.37
N LEU A 41 7.63 -10.07 -7.70
CA LEU A 41 8.67 -9.09 -8.00
C LEU A 41 10.01 -9.68 -7.61
N PRO A 42 11.00 -9.68 -8.51
CA PRO A 42 12.34 -10.13 -8.18
C PRO A 42 12.87 -9.34 -6.98
N SER A 43 13.48 -10.06 -6.04
CA SER A 43 14.23 -9.41 -4.96
C SER A 43 15.49 -8.78 -5.53
N PRO A 44 15.83 -7.53 -5.18
CA PRO A 44 17.13 -6.96 -5.52
C PRO A 44 18.26 -7.77 -4.88
N ASN A 45 19.39 -7.87 -5.56
CA ASN A 45 20.62 -8.39 -4.96
C ASN A 45 21.24 -7.35 -4.00
N ALA A 46 22.30 -7.74 -3.27
CA ALA A 46 22.95 -6.86 -2.28
C ALA A 46 23.38 -5.51 -2.89
N ALA A 47 24.06 -5.53 -4.04
CA ALA A 47 24.52 -4.31 -4.70
C ALA A 47 23.35 -3.40 -5.16
N GLN A 48 22.25 -4.00 -5.62
CA GLN A 48 21.04 -3.28 -6.00
C GLN A 48 20.38 -2.64 -4.78
N GLN A 49 20.27 -3.37 -3.68
CA GLN A 49 19.77 -2.86 -2.40
C GLN A 49 20.62 -1.70 -1.89
N GLU A 50 21.95 -1.81 -1.89
CA GLU A 50 22.85 -0.74 -1.47
C GLU A 50 22.71 0.50 -2.37
N ALA A 51 22.68 0.31 -3.69
CA ALA A 51 22.50 1.40 -4.64
C ALA A 51 21.13 2.09 -4.48
N LEU A 52 20.08 1.33 -4.18
CA LEU A 52 18.74 1.85 -3.91
C LEU A 52 18.75 2.70 -2.63
N LEU A 53 19.30 2.16 -1.54
CA LEU A 53 19.39 2.87 -0.26
C LEU A 53 20.21 4.16 -0.39
N ALA A 54 21.34 4.11 -1.10
CA ALA A 54 22.15 5.30 -1.37
C ALA A 54 21.39 6.35 -2.19
N SER A 55 20.65 5.92 -3.22
CA SER A 55 19.83 6.82 -4.04
C SER A 55 18.71 7.47 -3.23
N LEU A 56 18.04 6.70 -2.36
CA LEU A 56 17.00 7.20 -1.48
C LEU A 56 17.56 8.17 -0.44
N ALA A 57 18.72 7.86 0.16
CA ALA A 57 19.40 8.74 1.11
C ALA A 57 19.80 10.08 0.49
N GLY A 58 20.12 10.10 -0.82
CA GLY A 58 20.40 11.33 -1.57
C GLY A 58 19.16 12.18 -1.88
N ILE A 59 17.94 11.65 -1.69
CA ILE A 59 16.68 12.40 -1.75
C ILE A 59 16.35 12.92 -0.36
N ASP A 60 16.23 12.01 0.61
CA ASP A 60 16.11 12.32 2.03
C ASP A 60 16.73 11.16 2.83
N PRO A 61 17.68 11.42 3.74
CA PRO A 61 18.38 10.38 4.49
C PRO A 61 17.44 9.48 5.32
N ARG A 62 16.24 9.97 5.67
CA ARG A 62 15.22 9.21 6.41
C ARG A 62 14.59 8.11 5.57
N LEU A 63 14.69 8.19 4.24
CA LEU A 63 14.12 7.21 3.32
C LEU A 63 14.92 5.92 3.25
N ALA A 64 16.20 5.95 3.66
CA ALA A 64 17.12 4.81 3.63
C ALA A 64 17.06 3.98 4.93
N ASP A 65 15.86 3.66 5.38
CA ASP A 65 15.63 2.78 6.52
C ASP A 65 15.50 1.29 6.13
N GLY A 66 15.39 0.42 7.13
CA GLY A 66 15.31 -1.04 6.93
C GLY A 66 14.09 -1.52 6.14
N GLN A 67 13.05 -0.69 5.95
CA GLN A 67 11.86 -1.01 5.16
C GLN A 67 11.88 -0.39 3.75
N ALA A 68 12.91 0.39 3.41
CA ALA A 68 13.00 1.11 2.15
C ALA A 68 12.94 0.19 0.92
N VAL A 69 13.61 -0.96 1.00
CA VAL A 69 13.67 -1.95 -0.07
C VAL A 69 12.30 -2.58 -0.32
N ASP A 70 11.58 -2.97 0.74
CA ASP A 70 10.24 -3.55 0.62
C ASP A 70 9.23 -2.56 0.05
N ARG A 71 9.30 -1.28 0.50
CA ARG A 71 8.49 -0.21 -0.08
C ARG A 71 8.78 0.02 -1.55
N ALA A 72 10.06 0.01 -1.93
CA ALA A 72 10.49 0.14 -3.31
C ALA A 72 10.01 -1.02 -4.19
N ARG A 73 10.09 -2.26 -3.69
CA ARG A 73 9.53 -3.44 -4.38
C ARG A 73 8.04 -3.30 -4.60
N SER A 74 7.31 -2.89 -3.58
CA SER A 74 5.87 -2.67 -3.72
C SER A 74 5.53 -1.60 -4.77
N LEU A 75 6.27 -0.48 -4.82
CA LEU A 75 6.08 0.54 -5.85
C LEU A 75 6.44 0.03 -7.24
N CYS A 76 7.46 -0.81 -7.34
CA CYS A 76 7.76 -1.46 -8.61
C CYS A 76 6.57 -2.28 -9.13
N GLY A 77 5.86 -3.00 -8.25
CA GLY A 77 4.62 -3.68 -8.62
C GLY A 77 3.57 -2.73 -9.22
N SER A 78 3.43 -1.52 -8.65
CA SER A 78 2.55 -0.49 -9.20
C SER A 78 3.04 0.07 -10.54
N ILE A 79 4.35 0.26 -10.70
CA ILE A 79 4.97 0.71 -11.96
C ILE A 79 4.69 -0.31 -13.08
N LEU A 80 4.92 -1.60 -12.81
CA LEU A 80 4.66 -2.68 -13.77
C LEU A 80 3.17 -2.94 -14.00
N GLY A 81 2.34 -2.64 -13.00
CA GLY A 81 0.87 -2.75 -13.06
C GLY A 81 0.17 -1.65 -13.88
N MET A 82 0.91 -0.84 -14.64
CA MET A 82 0.38 0.25 -15.48
C MET A 82 -0.39 1.34 -14.70
N ALA A 83 0.04 1.64 -13.47
CA ALA A 83 -0.48 2.80 -12.76
C ALA A 83 -0.12 4.11 -13.50
N THR A 84 -1.02 5.09 -13.47
CA THR A 84 -0.75 6.42 -14.06
C THR A 84 0.29 7.19 -13.25
N GLY A 85 0.93 8.20 -13.86
CA GLY A 85 1.92 9.05 -13.19
C GLY A 85 1.43 9.60 -11.84
N ASP A 86 0.22 10.18 -11.80
CA ASP A 86 -0.38 10.69 -10.56
C ASP A 86 -0.61 9.60 -9.51
N GLN A 87 -1.03 8.41 -9.92
CA GLN A 87 -1.21 7.28 -9.01
C GLN A 87 0.12 6.79 -8.45
N LEU A 88 1.19 6.78 -9.26
CA LEU A 88 2.52 6.43 -8.80
C LEU A 88 3.09 7.46 -7.83
N ILE A 89 2.87 8.75 -8.08
CA ILE A 89 3.29 9.82 -7.16
C ILE A 89 2.53 9.70 -5.83
N ALA A 90 1.21 9.53 -5.87
CA ALA A 90 0.40 9.32 -4.67
C ALA A 90 0.83 8.07 -3.90
N ALA A 91 1.10 6.96 -4.59
CA ALA A 91 1.59 5.73 -3.98
C ALA A 91 2.99 5.89 -3.38
N ALA A 92 3.90 6.59 -4.06
CA ALA A 92 5.26 6.83 -3.59
C ALA A 92 5.25 7.66 -2.30
N LYS A 93 4.44 8.72 -2.27
CA LYS A 93 4.16 9.48 -1.04
C LYS A 93 3.58 8.54 0.01
N ALA A 94 2.47 7.86 -0.24
CA ALA A 94 1.84 6.99 0.76
C ALA A 94 2.78 5.94 1.37
N ARG A 95 3.67 5.33 0.57
CA ARG A 95 4.66 4.35 1.05
C ARG A 95 5.74 5.01 1.89
N PHE A 96 6.34 6.10 1.39
CA PHE A 96 7.55 6.68 1.98
C PHE A 96 7.27 7.79 3.01
N THR A 97 6.01 8.23 3.19
CA THR A 97 5.64 9.30 4.14
C THR A 97 5.39 8.81 5.57
N ALA A 98 6.10 7.79 6.06
CA ALA A 98 5.80 7.23 7.37
C ALA A 98 7.05 6.90 8.19
N VAL A 99 7.87 7.92 8.51
CA VAL A 99 8.56 8.01 9.81
C VAL A 99 8.76 9.50 10.14
N GLY A 100 7.89 10.10 10.97
CA GLY A 100 8.11 11.41 11.61
C GLY A 100 7.60 12.68 10.89
N GLY A 101 6.44 12.63 10.22
CA GLY A 101 5.53 13.77 10.04
C GLY A 101 5.76 14.75 8.89
N SER A 102 6.92 14.74 8.22
CA SER A 102 7.16 15.59 7.05
C SER A 102 6.61 14.94 5.78
N GLN A 103 5.74 15.65 5.05
CA GLN A 103 5.18 15.17 3.80
C GLN A 103 6.21 15.29 2.66
N LEU A 104 6.46 14.21 1.94
CA LEU A 104 7.27 14.23 0.72
C LEU A 104 6.67 15.16 -0.33
N THR A 105 7.51 15.93 -1.02
CA THR A 105 7.06 16.72 -2.17
C THR A 105 6.80 15.80 -3.37
N ASP A 106 6.03 16.29 -4.36
CA ASP A 106 5.80 15.53 -5.59
C ASP A 106 7.11 15.35 -6.39
N GLY A 107 8.03 16.32 -6.29
CA GLY A 107 9.38 16.21 -6.86
C GLY A 107 10.18 15.07 -6.23
N ASP A 108 10.15 14.94 -4.90
CA ASP A 108 10.82 13.83 -4.21
C ASP A 108 10.21 12.48 -4.58
N ALA A 109 8.87 12.41 -4.63
CA ALA A 109 8.15 11.22 -5.06
C ALA A 109 8.55 10.79 -6.48
N GLN A 110 8.72 11.74 -7.41
CA GLN A 110 9.17 11.45 -8.76
C GLN A 110 10.62 10.95 -8.81
N ARG A 111 11.51 11.53 -7.97
CA ARG A 111 12.89 11.06 -7.83
C ARG A 111 12.96 9.65 -7.25
N ILE A 112 12.11 9.32 -6.28
CA ILE A 112 11.98 7.96 -5.72
C ILE A 112 11.56 6.97 -6.81
N LEU A 113 10.52 7.28 -7.59
CA LEU A 113 10.05 6.41 -8.67
C LEU A 113 11.14 6.16 -9.72
N THR A 114 11.91 7.20 -10.05
CA THR A 114 13.04 7.10 -10.98
C THR A 114 14.18 6.24 -10.43
N ALA A 115 14.51 6.38 -9.14
CA ALA A 115 15.52 5.55 -8.49
C ALA A 115 15.11 4.07 -8.52
N ILE A 116 13.83 3.77 -8.29
CA ILE A 116 13.28 2.42 -8.30
C ILE A 116 13.32 1.80 -9.70
N SER A 117 12.86 2.53 -10.72
CA SER A 117 12.88 2.03 -12.10
C SER A 117 14.30 1.85 -12.65
N ALA A 118 15.25 2.69 -12.23
CA ALA A 118 16.65 2.62 -12.67
C ALA A 118 17.50 1.56 -11.95
N ASN A 119 17.08 1.06 -10.78
CA ASN A 119 17.88 0.12 -9.97
C ASN A 119 18.02 -1.29 -10.60
N GLY A 120 17.22 -1.59 -11.63
CA GLY A 120 17.34 -2.81 -12.43
C GLY A 120 16.69 -4.06 -11.82
N PHE A 121 16.17 -4.01 -10.60
CA PHE A 121 15.23 -5.05 -10.12
C PHE A 121 13.81 -4.82 -10.66
N CYS A 122 13.47 -3.58 -11.02
CA CYS A 122 12.13 -3.26 -11.47
C CYS A 122 11.96 -3.44 -12.98
N ARG A 123 11.62 -4.66 -13.40
CA ARG A 123 11.47 -5.08 -14.81
C ARG A 123 10.55 -6.27 -14.95
#